data_AF-A0A444U785-F1
#
_entry.id   AF-A0A444U785-F1
#
_cell.length_a   1.000
_cell.length_b   1.000
_cell.length_c   1.000
_cell.angle_alpha   90.00
_cell.angle_beta   90.00
_cell.angle_gamma   90.00
#
_symmetry.space_group_name_H-M   'P 1'
#
loop_
_entity.id
_entity.type
_entity.pdbx_description
1 polymer ?
#
loop_
_entity_poly.entity_id
_entity_poly.type
_entity_poly.pdbx_seq_one_letter_code
_entity_poly.pdbx_strand_id
1 'polypeptide(L)'
;MAAYVNPHGYVHETLTVYKANSLNLIGRPSTQHSWFPGYAWTIAQCRTCGSHLGWKFTATNKDLTPHKFWGLTRSALLPTIPKTDEEEEEGQEASRLLRL
;
A
#
# COMPACT_ATOMS: atom_id res chain seq x y z
N MET A 1 4.90 -2.39 12.25
CA MET A 1 4.80 -3.44 11.21
C MET A 1 4.72 -4.77 11.93
N ALA A 2 3.82 -5.66 11.50
CA ALA A 2 3.61 -6.97 12.12
C ALA A 2 3.21 -8.01 11.07
N ALA A 3 3.36 -9.30 11.39
CA ALA A 3 2.96 -10.41 10.54
C ALA A 3 1.55 -10.90 10.90
N TYR A 4 0.69 -11.07 9.88
CA TYR A 4 -0.67 -11.55 10.04
C TYR A 4 -0.92 -12.71 9.08
N VAL A 5 -1.82 -13.62 9.43
CA VAL A 5 -2.15 -14.79 8.60
C VAL A 5 -3.54 -14.64 8.04
N ASN A 6 -3.71 -14.85 6.74
CA ASN A 6 -5.03 -14.87 6.11
C ASN A 6 -5.72 -16.24 6.35
N PRO A 7 -7.03 -16.37 6.07
CA PRO A 7 -7.77 -17.63 6.30
C PRO A 7 -7.24 -18.84 5.53
N HIS A 8 -6.45 -18.63 4.48
CA HIS A 8 -5.84 -19.68 3.67
C HIS A 8 -4.41 -20.02 4.13
N GLY A 9 -3.94 -19.45 5.24
CA GLY A 9 -2.62 -19.74 5.83
C GLY A 9 -1.47 -18.89 5.30
N TYR A 10 -1.71 -17.92 4.42
CA TYR A 10 -0.63 -17.04 3.92
C TYR A 10 -0.29 -15.96 4.93
N VAL A 11 1.02 -15.81 5.19
CA VAL A 11 1.56 -14.79 6.08
C VAL A 11 1.80 -13.49 5.30
N HIS A 12 1.34 -12.38 5.84
CA HIS A 12 1.53 -11.03 5.31
C HIS A 12 2.18 -10.14 6.37
N GLU A 13 3.45 -9.79 6.15
CA GLU A 13 4.08 -8.69 6.88
C GLU A 13 3.44 -7.37 6.44
N THR A 14 2.66 -6.75 7.32
CA THR A 14 1.81 -5.61 6.98
C THR A 14 2.30 -4.33 7.64
N LEU A 15 2.56 -3.33 6.80
CA LEU A 15 2.91 -1.96 7.19
C LEU A 15 1.66 -1.08 7.17
N THR A 16 1.35 -0.45 8.30
CA THR A 16 0.20 0.45 8.43
C THR A 16 0.60 1.90 8.15
N VAL A 17 -0.09 2.55 7.21
CA VAL A 17 0.13 3.96 6.84
C VAL A 17 -1.19 4.73 6.74
N TYR A 18 -1.16 6.03 7.02
CA TYR A 18 -2.38 6.87 6.95
C TYR A 18 -2.84 7.18 5.53
N LYS A 19 -1.88 7.42 4.62
CA LYS A 19 -2.14 7.78 3.23
C LYS A 19 -1.32 6.87 2.32
N ALA A 20 -1.92 6.49 1.20
CA ALA A 20 -1.28 5.76 0.11
C ALA A 20 -1.91 6.23 -1.20
N ASN A 21 -1.08 6.39 -2.23
CA ASN A 21 -1.44 6.94 -3.52
C ASN A 21 -1.31 5.86 -4.61
N SER A 22 -1.88 6.12 -5.79
CA SER A 22 -1.77 5.23 -6.95
C SER A 22 -2.33 3.81 -6.73
N LEU A 23 -3.39 3.71 -5.92
CA LEU A 23 -4.12 2.47 -5.65
C LEU A 23 -5.51 2.49 -6.28
N ASN A 24 -5.98 1.31 -6.68
CA ASN A 24 -7.37 1.01 -7.01
C ASN A 24 -7.94 0.05 -5.95
N LEU A 25 -9.20 0.25 -5.55
CA LEU A 25 -9.90 -0.62 -4.61
C LEU A 25 -10.77 -1.63 -5.35
N ILE A 26 -10.70 -2.89 -4.94
CA ILE A 26 -11.42 -3.99 -5.58
C ILE A 26 -12.44 -4.58 -4.60
N GLY A 27 -13.69 -4.67 -5.06
CA GLY A 27 -14.80 -5.22 -4.30
C GLY A 27 -15.36 -4.26 -3.24
N ARG A 28 -16.21 -4.81 -2.36
CA ARG A 28 -16.81 -4.10 -1.23
C ARG A 28 -15.98 -4.32 0.04
N PRO A 29 -15.99 -3.38 1.00
CA PRO A 29 -15.38 -3.60 2.30
C PRO A 29 -15.97 -4.83 3.00
N SER A 30 -15.11 -5.63 3.64
CA SER A 30 -15.51 -6.81 4.42
C SER A 30 -14.87 -6.78 5.81
N THR A 31 -15.63 -7.15 6.83
CA THR A 31 -15.11 -7.34 8.20
C THR A 31 -14.64 -8.78 8.44
N GLN A 32 -14.89 -9.68 7.50
CA GLN A 32 -14.59 -11.10 7.66
C GLN A 32 -13.08 -11.32 7.79
N HIS A 33 -12.64 -11.97 8.87
CA HIS A 33 -11.22 -12.22 9.15
C HIS A 33 -10.34 -10.96 9.16
N SER A 34 -10.91 -9.80 9.50
CA SER A 34 -10.12 -8.57 9.63
C SER A 34 -9.07 -8.71 10.72
N TRP A 35 -7.83 -8.33 10.42
CA TRP A 35 -6.73 -8.30 11.40
C TRP A 35 -6.83 -7.13 12.39
N PHE A 36 -7.67 -6.15 12.08
CA PHE A 36 -7.90 -4.97 12.92
C PHE A 36 -9.37 -4.96 13.34
N PRO A 37 -9.68 -5.41 14.57
CA PRO A 37 -11.03 -5.39 15.10
C PRO A 37 -11.65 -3.98 14.99
N GLY A 38 -12.91 -3.89 14.55
CA GLY A 38 -13.58 -2.60 14.30
C GLY A 38 -13.28 -1.99 12.92
N TYR A 39 -12.54 -2.67 12.05
CA TYR A 39 -12.28 -2.22 10.68
C TYR A 39 -12.73 -3.26 9.64
N ALA A 40 -13.33 -2.77 8.56
CA ALA A 40 -13.54 -3.52 7.33
C ALA A 40 -12.35 -3.28 6.39
N TRP A 41 -11.90 -4.33 5.70
CA TRP A 41 -10.84 -4.27 4.70
C TRP A 41 -11.40 -4.30 3.28
N THR A 42 -10.74 -3.61 2.35
CA THR A 42 -10.99 -3.69 0.90
C THR A 42 -9.66 -3.94 0.20
N ILE A 43 -9.62 -4.85 -0.77
CA ILE A 43 -8.40 -5.15 -1.52
C ILE A 43 -7.90 -3.89 -2.23
N ALA A 44 -6.60 -3.63 -2.13
CA ALA A 44 -5.92 -2.52 -2.78
C ALA A 44 -4.85 -3.05 -3.75
N GLN A 45 -4.95 -2.64 -5.01
CA GLN A 45 -4.00 -2.99 -6.06
C GLN A 45 -3.33 -1.76 -6.66
N CYS A 46 -2.13 -1.94 -7.22
CA CYS A 46 -1.44 -0.89 -7.97
C CYS A 46 -2.30 -0.44 -9.16
N ARG A 47 -2.48 0.87 -9.31
CA ARG A 47 -3.25 1.45 -10.42
C ARG A 47 -2.60 1.17 -11.78
N THR A 48 -1.27 1.04 -11.83
CA THR A 48 -0.51 0.88 -13.08
C THR A 48 -0.42 -0.57 -13.52
N CYS A 49 0.00 -1.48 -12.64
CA CYS A 49 0.25 -2.88 -13.00
C CYS A 49 -0.80 -3.88 -12.48
N GLY A 50 -1.80 -3.43 -11.72
CA GLY A 50 -2.84 -4.31 -11.16
C GLY A 50 -2.37 -5.27 -10.07
N SER A 51 -1.09 -5.25 -9.69
CA SER A 51 -0.55 -6.14 -8.65
C SER A 51 -1.16 -5.81 -7.28
N HIS A 52 -1.41 -6.85 -6.47
CA HIS A 52 -1.91 -6.71 -5.11
C HIS A 52 -0.85 -6.02 -4.21
N LEU A 53 -1.21 -4.89 -3.61
CA LEU A 53 -0.32 -4.13 -2.72
C LEU A 53 -0.74 -4.22 -1.24
N GLY A 54 -1.99 -4.58 -0.96
CA GLY A 54 -2.50 -4.73 0.40
C GLY A 54 -3.98 -4.42 0.51
N TRP A 55 -4.37 -3.72 1.58
CA TRP A 55 -5.76 -3.44 1.90
C TRP A 55 -5.97 -2.02 2.43
N LYS A 56 -7.14 -1.46 2.13
CA LYS A 56 -7.66 -0.29 2.82
C LYS A 56 -8.54 -0.73 3.98
N PHE A 57 -8.23 -0.25 5.18
CA PHE A 57 -9.05 -0.46 6.37
C PHE A 57 -9.92 0.77 6.62
N THR A 58 -11.22 0.55 6.80
CA THR A 58 -12.20 1.60 7.12
C THR A 58 -12.95 1.23 8.39
N ALA A 59 -13.01 2.15 9.34
CA ALA A 59 -13.67 1.94 10.62
C ALA A 59 -15.15 1.62 10.43
N THR A 60 -15.67 0.67 11.22
CA THR A 60 -17.09 0.30 11.22
C THR A 60 -17.92 1.16 12.16
N ASN A 61 -17.27 1.91 13.07
CA ASN A 61 -17.89 2.88 13.97
C ASN A 61 -17.17 4.25 13.85
N LYS A 62 -17.91 5.34 14.10
CA LYS A 62 -17.43 6.73 14.11
C LYS A 62 -16.51 7.05 15.29
N ASP A 63 -16.55 6.29 16.37
CA ASP A 63 -15.71 6.56 17.55
C ASP A 63 -14.25 6.10 17.36
N LEU A 64 -13.98 5.31 16.32
CA LEU A 64 -12.65 4.78 16.05
C LEU A 64 -11.80 5.80 15.29
N THR A 65 -10.60 6.03 15.82
CA THR A 65 -9.56 6.82 15.16
C THR A 65 -8.32 5.94 14.90
N PRO A 66 -7.76 5.95 13.68
CA PRO A 66 -8.21 6.70 12.51
C PRO A 66 -9.45 6.09 11.84
N HIS A 67 -10.29 6.90 11.17
CA HIS A 67 -11.45 6.39 10.42
C HIS A 67 -11.06 5.52 9.21
N LYS A 68 -9.86 5.72 8.68
CA LYS A 68 -9.29 4.90 7.61
C LYS A 68 -7.77 4.90 7.66
N PHE A 69 -7.19 3.80 7.24
CA PHE A 69 -5.77 3.65 7.01
C PHE A 69 -5.53 2.55 5.97
N TRP A 70 -4.27 2.29 5.64
CA TRP A 70 -3.87 1.25 4.69
C TRP A 70 -2.94 0.27 5.37
N GLY A 71 -3.12 -1.02 5.10
CA GLY A 71 -2.15 -2.07 5.42
C GLY A 71 -1.53 -2.56 4.13
N LEU A 72 -0.26 -2.23 3.89
CA LEU A 72 0.47 -2.64 2.68
C LEU A 72 1.35 -3.84 3.00
N THR A 73 1.36 -4.85 2.13
CA THR A 73 2.17 -6.05 2.33
C THR A 73 3.61 -5.80 1.89
N ARG A 74 4.58 -6.13 2.75
CA ARG A 74 6.00 -5.87 2.50
C ARG A 74 6.49 -6.48 1.20
N SER A 75 6.04 -7.69 0.88
CA SER A 75 6.44 -8.43 -0.32
C SER A 75 6.08 -7.70 -1.62
N ALA A 76 5.20 -6.70 -1.57
CA ALA A 76 4.76 -5.92 -2.70
C ALA A 76 5.39 -4.51 -2.76
N LEU A 77 6.28 -4.17 -1.83
CA LEU A 77 6.90 -2.85 -1.73
C LEU A 77 8.41 -2.92 -1.99
N LEU A 78 8.90 -1.94 -2.75
CA LEU A 78 10.32 -1.68 -2.93
C LEU A 78 10.65 -0.33 -2.30
N PRO A 79 11.50 -0.26 -1.26
CA PRO A 79 11.97 1.01 -0.72
C PRO A 79 12.76 1.78 -1.77
N THR A 80 12.51 3.08 -1.88
CA THR A 80 13.25 3.99 -2.77
C THR A 80 13.78 5.14 -1.94
N ILE A 81 15.08 5.43 -2.07
CA ILE A 81 15.66 6.67 -1.55
C ILE A 81 15.27 7.77 -2.55
N PRO A 82 14.58 8.84 -2.12
CA PRO A 82 14.32 9.97 -3.00
C PRO A 82 15.65 10.52 -3.48
N LYS A 83 15.79 10.71 -4.78
CA LYS A 83 16.91 11.47 -5.32
C LYS A 83 16.72 12.92 -4.93
N THR A 84 17.81 13.60 -4.60
CA THR A 84 17.78 15.06 -4.50
C THR A 84 17.58 15.65 -5.89
N ASP A 85 17.04 16.87 -5.97
CA ASP A 85 16.77 17.55 -7.25
C ASP A 85 18.03 17.59 -8.15
N GLU A 86 19.22 17.67 -7.55
CA GLU A 86 20.53 17.65 -8.22
C GLU A 86 20.83 16.31 -8.93
N GLU A 87 20.48 15.17 -8.31
CA GLU A 87 20.71 13.83 -8.88
C GLU A 87 19.68 13.45 -9.95
N GLU A 88 18.50 14.08 -9.94
CA GLU A 88 17.49 13.92 -11.00
C GLU A 88 17.85 14.71 -12.26
N GLU A 89 18.41 15.92 -12.13
CA GLU A 89 18.88 16.71 -13.26
C GLU A 89 20.08 16.05 -13.97
N GLU A 90 21.07 15.57 -13.22
CA GLU A 90 22.24 14.88 -13.78
C GLU A 90 21.85 13.57 -14.50
N GLY A 91 20.91 12.81 -13.93
CA GLY A 91 20.39 11.58 -14.56
C GLY A 91 19.57 11.85 -15.83
N GLN A 92 18.85 12.98 -15.89
CA GLN A 92 18.12 13.40 -17.08
C GLN A 92 19.04 13.91 -18.19
N GLU A 93 20.10 14.64 -17.84
CA GLU A 93 21.12 15.08 -18.79
C GLU A 93 21.85 13.87 -19.38
N ALA A 94 22.35 12.96 -18.53
CA ALA A 94 23.00 11.74 -18.98
C ALA A 94 22.09 10.90 -19.90
N SER A 95 20.79 10.80 -19.59
CA SER A 95 19.84 10.12 -20.47
C SER A 95 19.54 10.87 -21.78
N ARG A 96 19.74 12.20 -21.86
CA ARG A 96 19.63 12.96 -23.11
C ARG A 96 20.86 12.77 -23.98
N LEU A 97 22.06 12.80 -23.39
CA LEU A 97 23.31 12.55 -24.11
C LEU A 97 23.41 11.13 -24.68
N LEU A 98 22.87 10.13 -23.99
CA LEU A 98 22.81 8.74 -24.48
C LEU A 98 21.79 8.50 -25.59
N ARG A 99 21.02 9.52 -25.99
CA ARG A 99 20.01 9.46 -27.07
C ARG A 99 20.44 10.20 -28.35
N LEU A 100 21.66 10.73 -28.41
CA LEU A 100 22.33 11.23 -29.62
C LEU A 100 23.24 10.14 -30.21
#